data_AF-A0A453SED9-F1
#
_entry.id   AF-A0A453SED9-F1
#
_cell.length_a   1.000
_cell.length_b   1.000
_cell.length_c   1.000
_cell.angle_alpha   90.00
_cell.angle_beta   90.00
_cell.angle_gamma   90.00
#
_symmetry.space_group_name_H-M   'P 1'
#
loop_
_entity.id
_entity.type
_entity.pdbx_description
1 polymer ?
#
loop_
_entity_poly.entity_id
_entity_poly.type
_entity_poly.pdbx_seq_one_letter_code
_entity_poly.pdbx_strand_id
1 'polypeptide(L)'
;VWVVVTYYTMGFAPEADRFFKQLLLVFLIQQMAGGLFRAIAGLCRSMIIAQTGGALFLLIFFVLGGFLLPKDFIPKWWIWGYWISPLVYGYNALAVNEFYSPRWMDKFVMDKNGVPKRLGMAMLEGANIFTDKNWFWIGAAGLLGFTIFFNVLFTLCLTYLNPLGKPQAVISEETAKEAEDNGLPRETVSNGSTRRNGSTRRNGSMKSKDGSNNS
;
A
#
# COMPACT_ATOMS: atom_id res chain seq x y z
N VAL A 1 8.94 -6.52 18.31
CA VAL A 1 8.67 -7.84 18.94
C VAL A 1 8.86 -8.98 17.95
N TRP A 2 8.14 -9.03 16.82
CA TRP A 2 8.24 -10.13 15.85
C TRP A 2 9.68 -10.42 15.36
N VAL A 3 10.44 -9.39 14.97
CA VAL A 3 11.84 -9.55 14.51
C VAL A 3 12.75 -10.11 15.60
N VAL A 4 12.55 -9.72 16.87
CA VAL A 4 13.32 -10.24 18.00
C VAL A 4 13.05 -11.74 18.12
N VAL A 5 11.78 -12.15 18.09
CA VAL A 5 11.40 -13.56 18.21
C VAL A 5 11.97 -14.36 17.03
N THR A 6 11.71 -13.94 15.78
CA THR A 6 12.15 -14.71 14.60
C THR A 6 13.67 -14.76 14.46
N TYR A 7 14.38 -13.69 14.82
CA TYR A 7 15.83 -13.63 14.68
C TYR A 7 16.54 -14.64 15.58
N TYR A 8 16.14 -14.70 16.86
CA TYR A 8 16.73 -15.63 17.82
C TYR A 8 16.25 -17.07 17.58
N THR A 9 15.02 -17.30 17.11
CA THR A 9 14.54 -18.67 16.79
C THR A 9 15.15 -19.24 15.52
N MET A 10 15.50 -18.42 14.53
CA MET A 10 16.14 -18.88 13.29
C MET A 10 17.65 -19.09 13.42
N GLY A 11 18.26 -18.74 14.56
CA GLY A 11 19.70 -18.91 14.79
C GLY A 11 20.57 -18.01 13.91
N PHE A 12 20.13 -16.77 13.67
CA PHE A 12 20.96 -15.76 13.00
C PHE A 12 22.15 -15.34 13.88
N ALA A 13 23.18 -14.76 13.25
CA ALA A 13 24.43 -14.41 13.93
C ALA A 13 24.18 -13.49 15.14
N PRO A 14 24.73 -13.79 16.34
CA PRO A 14 24.46 -13.03 17.57
C PRO A 14 25.09 -11.62 17.60
N GLU A 15 25.49 -11.09 16.45
CA GLU A 15 26.11 -9.78 16.32
C GLU A 15 25.05 -8.67 16.36
N ALA A 16 25.11 -7.80 17.37
CA ALA A 16 24.14 -6.73 17.57
C ALA A 16 24.01 -5.79 16.34
N ASP A 17 25.12 -5.46 15.68
CA ASP A 17 25.13 -4.61 14.47
C ASP A 17 24.26 -5.20 13.34
N ARG A 18 24.33 -6.51 13.11
CA ARG A 18 23.53 -7.18 12.07
C ARG A 18 22.07 -7.31 12.45
N PHE A 19 21.79 -7.54 13.73
CA PHE A 19 20.44 -7.50 14.26
C PHE A 19 19.79 -6.12 14.03
N PHE A 20 20.49 -5.02 14.32
CA PHE A 20 19.96 -3.67 14.09
C PHE A 20 19.78 -3.37 12.60
N LYS A 21 20.70 -3.83 11.75
CA LYS A 21 20.57 -3.73 10.28
C LYS A 21 19.36 -4.50 9.75
N GLN A 22 19.17 -5.73 10.23
CA GLN A 22 18.01 -6.56 9.92
C GLN A 22 16.70 -5.91 10.40
N LEU A 23 16.70 -5.39 11.63
CA LEU A 23 15.55 -4.69 12.22
C LEU A 23 15.19 -3.45 11.41
N LEU A 24 16.18 -2.64 11.03
CA LEU A 24 16.01 -1.46 10.19
C LEU A 24 15.41 -1.83 8.83
N LEU A 25 15.95 -2.85 8.15
CA LEU A 25 15.43 -3.27 6.84
C LEU A 25 13.99 -3.77 6.94
N VAL A 26 13.68 -4.61 7.93
CA VAL A 26 12.30 -5.10 8.13
C VAL A 26 11.37 -3.94 8.46
N PHE A 27 11.80 -2.99 9.29
CA PHE A 27 11.03 -1.79 9.59
C PHE A 27 10.75 -0.96 8.33
N LEU A 28 11.75 -0.72 7.49
CA LEU A 28 11.58 0.01 6.23
C LEU A 28 10.65 -0.70 5.25
N ILE A 29 10.75 -2.03 5.12
CA ILE A 29 9.84 -2.84 4.29
C ILE A 29 8.39 -2.70 4.79
N GLN A 30 8.18 -2.76 6.12
CA GLN A 30 6.84 -2.61 6.71
C GLN A 30 6.27 -1.21 6.47
N GLN A 31 7.09 -0.16 6.61
CA GLN A 31 6.65 1.21 6.35
C GLN A 31 6.31 1.43 4.87
N MET A 32 7.13 0.89 3.97
CA MET A 32 6.88 0.91 2.53
C MET A 32 5.57 0.17 2.19
N ALA A 33 5.38 -1.05 2.70
CA ALA A 33 4.17 -1.83 2.49
C ALA A 33 2.92 -1.11 3.03
N GLY A 34 3.00 -0.52 4.23
CA GLY A 34 1.93 0.31 4.78
C GLY A 34 1.61 1.52 3.90
N GLY A 35 2.63 2.18 3.34
CA GLY A 35 2.45 3.27 2.38
C GLY A 35 1.75 2.80 1.10
N LEU A 36 2.16 1.67 0.54
CA LEU A 36 1.55 1.06 -0.64
C LEU A 36 0.08 0.72 -0.38
N PHE A 37 -0.24 0.08 0.74
CA PHE A 37 -1.64 -0.25 1.08
C PHE A 37 -2.52 0.99 1.24
N ARG A 38 -2.00 2.05 1.88
CA ARG A 38 -2.72 3.33 1.98
C ARG A 38 -2.93 3.95 0.60
N ALA A 39 -1.92 3.95 -0.27
CA ALA A 39 -2.04 4.47 -1.62
C ALA A 39 -3.08 3.70 -2.44
N ILE A 40 -3.09 2.37 -2.37
CA ILE A 40 -4.11 1.52 -3.02
C ILE A 40 -5.50 1.82 -2.46
N ALA A 41 -5.65 1.93 -1.14
CA ALA A 41 -6.92 2.25 -0.49
C ALA A 41 -7.44 3.65 -0.89
N GLY A 42 -6.56 4.64 -1.00
CA GLY A 42 -6.92 5.99 -1.44
C GLY A 42 -7.30 6.06 -2.92
N LEU A 43 -6.63 5.28 -3.77
CA LEU A 43 -6.90 5.23 -5.21
C LEU A 43 -8.19 4.46 -5.53
N CYS A 44 -8.44 3.37 -4.80
CA CYS A 44 -9.60 2.52 -5.02
C CYS A 44 -10.81 3.05 -4.26
N ARG A 45 -11.60 3.87 -4.94
CA ARG A 45 -12.90 4.41 -4.46
C ARG A 45 -13.95 3.31 -4.13
N SER A 46 -13.66 2.03 -4.43
CA SER A 46 -14.44 0.85 -4.07
C SER A 46 -13.55 -0.25 -3.50
N MET A 47 -13.90 -0.74 -2.30
CA MET A 47 -13.20 -1.77 -1.53
C MET A 47 -12.97 -3.07 -2.33
N ILE A 48 -13.90 -3.43 -3.23
CA ILE A 48 -13.84 -4.68 -4.02
C ILE A 48 -12.75 -4.60 -5.09
N ILE A 49 -12.63 -3.44 -5.77
CA ILE A 49 -11.59 -3.21 -6.78
C ILE A 49 -10.21 -3.11 -6.12
N ALA A 50 -10.16 -2.54 -4.90
CA ALA A 50 -8.94 -2.48 -4.09
C ALA A 50 -8.40 -3.87 -3.78
N GLN A 51 -9.28 -4.80 -3.39
CA GLN A 51 -8.86 -6.13 -2.97
C GLN A 51 -8.33 -6.98 -4.13
N THR A 52 -9.05 -6.99 -5.26
CA THR A 52 -8.66 -7.77 -6.44
C THR A 52 -7.46 -7.15 -7.16
N GLY A 53 -7.47 -5.82 -7.32
CA GLY A 53 -6.34 -5.09 -7.93
C GLY A 53 -5.10 -5.15 -7.06
N GLY A 54 -5.24 -4.96 -5.74
CA GLY A 54 -4.15 -5.03 -4.78
C GLY A 54 -3.47 -6.39 -4.77
N ALA A 55 -4.23 -7.49 -4.80
CA ALA A 55 -3.66 -8.83 -4.91
C ALA A 55 -2.84 -9.03 -6.21
N LEU A 56 -3.33 -8.50 -7.33
CA LEU A 56 -2.64 -8.58 -8.62
C LEU A 56 -1.36 -7.74 -8.65
N PHE A 57 -1.41 -6.51 -8.11
CA PHE A 57 -0.22 -5.65 -7.96
C PHE A 57 0.82 -6.26 -7.02
N LEU A 58 0.38 -6.83 -5.89
CA LEU A 58 1.28 -7.55 -4.98
C LEU A 58 1.95 -8.72 -5.70
N LEU A 59 1.18 -9.53 -6.44
CA LEU A 59 1.73 -10.65 -7.21
C LEU A 59 2.82 -10.18 -8.19
N ILE A 60 2.57 -9.07 -8.91
CA ILE A 60 3.55 -8.46 -9.81
C ILE A 60 4.81 -8.04 -9.05
N PHE A 61 4.68 -7.37 -7.90
CA PHE A 61 5.82 -6.99 -7.07
C PHE A 61 6.60 -8.19 -6.54
N PHE A 62 5.93 -9.29 -6.18
CA PHE A 62 6.55 -10.53 -5.73
C PHE A 62 7.33 -11.23 -6.85
N VAL A 63 6.74 -11.38 -8.04
CA VAL A 63 7.40 -11.98 -9.21
C VAL A 63 8.62 -11.17 -9.62
N LEU A 64 8.50 -9.84 -9.61
CA LEU A 64 9.60 -8.92 -9.92
C LEU A 64 10.58 -8.72 -8.76
N GLY A 65 10.28 -9.26 -7.56
CA GLY A 65 11.01 -9.05 -6.32
C GLY A 65 12.37 -9.76 -6.23
N GLY A 66 12.80 -10.45 -7.30
CA GLY A 66 14.09 -11.14 -7.37
C GLY A 66 14.17 -12.48 -6.61
N PHE A 67 13.20 -12.79 -5.74
CA PHE A 67 13.11 -14.07 -5.05
C PHE A 67 12.53 -15.20 -5.94
N LEU A 68 11.47 -14.90 -6.70
CA LEU A 68 10.78 -15.89 -7.55
C LEU A 68 11.42 -16.06 -8.93
N LEU A 69 11.94 -14.98 -9.52
CA LEU A 69 12.61 -15.00 -10.81
C LEU A 69 14.00 -14.37 -10.66
N PRO A 70 15.10 -15.15 -10.81
CA PRO A 70 16.44 -14.58 -10.81
C PRO A 70 16.58 -13.56 -11.94
N LYS A 71 17.32 -12.48 -11.68
CA LYS A 71 17.53 -11.36 -12.60
C LYS A 71 17.94 -11.78 -14.01
N ASP A 72 18.72 -12.86 -14.13
CA ASP A 72 19.21 -13.39 -15.43
C ASP A 72 18.10 -13.89 -16.36
N PHE A 73 16.96 -14.29 -15.82
CA PHE A 73 15.82 -14.75 -16.61
C PHE A 73 14.92 -13.60 -17.08
N ILE A 74 15.16 -12.37 -16.61
CA ILE A 74 14.39 -11.19 -17.04
C ILE A 74 14.97 -10.68 -18.36
N PRO A 75 14.16 -10.57 -19.43
CA PRO A 75 14.62 -10.00 -20.69
C PRO A 75 15.17 -8.59 -20.48
N LYS A 76 16.28 -8.24 -21.16
CA LYS A 76 16.95 -6.93 -20.97
C LYS A 76 16.01 -5.72 -21.18
N TRP A 77 15.02 -5.85 -22.06
CA TRP A 77 14.02 -4.81 -22.32
C TRP A 77 12.98 -4.64 -21.18
N TRP A 78 12.85 -5.62 -20.28
CA TRP A 78 11.96 -5.63 -19.11
C TRP A 78 12.68 -5.44 -17.77
N ILE A 79 13.99 -5.21 -17.79
CA ILE A 79 14.79 -5.04 -16.57
C ILE A 79 14.31 -3.87 -15.70
N TRP A 80 13.64 -2.88 -16.28
CA TRP A 80 13.04 -1.76 -15.55
C TRP A 80 12.02 -2.22 -14.49
N GLY A 81 11.27 -3.30 -14.76
CA GLY A 81 10.32 -3.88 -13.80
C GLY A 81 10.99 -4.41 -12.54
N TYR A 82 12.20 -4.97 -12.68
CA TYR A 82 13.03 -5.39 -11.54
C TYR A 82 13.41 -4.20 -10.67
N TRP A 83 13.81 -3.07 -11.28
CA TRP A 83 14.21 -1.86 -10.56
C TRP A 83 13.05 -1.09 -9.92
N ILE A 84 11.83 -1.27 -10.43
CA ILE A 84 10.61 -0.66 -9.86
C ILE A 84 10.13 -1.43 -8.62
N SER A 85 10.50 -2.70 -8.48
CA SER A 85 10.06 -3.50 -7.34
C SER A 85 10.84 -3.12 -6.07
N PRO A 86 10.18 -2.58 -5.02
CA PRO A 86 10.86 -2.27 -3.76
C PRO A 86 11.38 -3.54 -3.05
N LEU A 87 10.79 -4.71 -3.35
CA LEU A 87 11.19 -5.99 -2.77
C LEU A 87 12.59 -6.43 -3.22
N VAL A 88 13.02 -6.05 -4.43
CA VAL A 88 14.38 -6.33 -4.91
C VAL A 88 15.43 -5.70 -4.00
N TYR A 89 15.21 -4.45 -3.60
CA TYR A 89 16.11 -3.71 -2.73
C TYR A 89 16.15 -4.31 -1.32
N GLY A 90 14.99 -4.73 -0.79
CA GLY A 90 14.90 -5.43 0.48
C GLY A 90 15.61 -6.78 0.45
N TYR A 91 15.33 -7.61 -0.57
CA TYR A 91 15.95 -8.93 -0.73
C TYR A 91 17.47 -8.85 -0.87
N ASN A 92 17.97 -7.96 -1.74
CA ASN A 92 19.40 -7.76 -1.93
C ASN A 92 20.08 -7.28 -0.64
N ALA A 93 19.49 -6.31 0.06
CA ALA A 93 20.06 -5.80 1.32
C ALA A 93 20.06 -6.84 2.44
N LEU A 94 19.02 -7.68 2.53
CA LEU A 94 18.94 -8.79 3.48
C LEU A 94 20.00 -9.85 3.19
N ALA A 95 20.12 -10.28 1.93
CA ALA A 95 21.10 -11.26 1.52
C ALA A 95 22.54 -10.77 1.78
N VAL A 96 22.84 -9.52 1.42
CA VAL A 96 24.16 -8.92 1.69
C VAL A 96 24.42 -8.84 3.20
N ASN A 97 23.43 -8.45 4.01
CA ASN A 97 23.59 -8.38 5.47
C ASN A 97 23.92 -9.76 6.09
N GLU A 98 23.30 -10.83 5.62
CA GLU A 98 23.52 -12.19 6.14
C GLU A 98 24.81 -12.82 5.60
N PHE A 99 25.02 -12.83 4.29
CA PHE A 99 26.16 -13.53 3.68
C PHE A 99 27.51 -12.85 3.92
N TYR A 100 27.53 -11.59 4.35
CA TYR A 100 28.74 -10.94 4.86
C TYR A 100 29.09 -11.30 6.31
N SER A 101 28.34 -12.20 6.96
CA SER A 101 28.65 -12.67 8.32
C SER A 101 29.95 -13.49 8.34
N PRO A 102 30.77 -13.39 9.40
CA PRO A 102 31.96 -14.23 9.57
C PRO A 102 31.66 -15.71 9.34
N ARG A 103 30.49 -16.19 9.76
CA ARG A 103 30.04 -17.58 9.55
C ARG A 103 30.10 -18.05 8.08
N TRP A 104 29.82 -17.14 7.15
CA TRP A 104 29.83 -17.40 5.70
C TRP A 104 31.11 -16.91 5.04
N MET A 105 31.75 -15.88 5.59
CA MET A 105 32.95 -15.27 5.03
C MET A 105 34.26 -15.93 5.48
N ASP A 106 34.25 -16.71 6.56
CA ASP A 106 35.39 -17.47 7.08
C ASP A 106 35.51 -18.86 6.44
N LYS A 107 34.47 -19.30 5.73
CA LYS A 107 34.46 -20.53 4.94
C LYS A 107 34.88 -20.24 3.51
N PHE A 108 35.73 -21.10 2.95
CA PHE A 108 36.19 -21.01 1.56
C PHE A 108 35.63 -22.18 0.75
N VAL A 109 35.29 -21.88 -0.50
CA VAL A 109 34.87 -22.86 -1.51
C VAL A 109 35.70 -22.61 -2.77
N MET A 110 35.98 -23.67 -3.51
CA MET A 110 36.66 -23.58 -4.79
C MET A 110 35.68 -23.12 -5.86
N ASP A 111 36.00 -22.03 -6.55
CA ASP A 111 35.25 -21.58 -7.72
C ASP A 111 35.44 -22.55 -8.90
N LYS A 112 34.64 -22.42 -9.96
CA LYS A 112 34.73 -23.19 -11.22
C LYS A 112 36.12 -23.17 -11.85
N ASN A 113 36.90 -22.14 -11.54
CA ASN A 113 38.27 -21.94 -12.03
C ASN A 113 39.36 -22.42 -11.03
N GLY A 114 38.98 -23.08 -9.94
CA GLY A 114 39.91 -23.57 -8.91
C GLY A 114 40.46 -22.51 -7.96
N VAL A 115 39.93 -21.27 -8.00
CA VAL A 115 40.35 -20.18 -7.11
C VAL A 115 39.55 -20.23 -5.80
N PRO A 116 40.20 -20.13 -4.63
CA PRO A 116 39.49 -20.10 -3.35
C PRO A 116 38.69 -18.81 -3.21
N LYS A 117 37.37 -18.94 -3.09
CA LYS A 117 36.42 -17.84 -2.88
C LYS A 117 35.69 -18.02 -1.56
N ARG A 118 35.33 -16.91 -0.91
CA ARG A 118 34.54 -16.97 0.32
C ARG A 118 33.14 -17.52 0.02
N LEU A 119 32.64 -18.41 0.87
CA LEU A 119 31.34 -19.08 0.68
C LEU A 119 30.20 -18.06 0.56
N GLY A 120 30.20 -17.02 1.40
CA GLY A 120 29.21 -15.94 1.33
C GLY A 120 29.18 -15.22 -0.03
N MET A 121 30.35 -14.98 -0.63
CA MET A 121 30.44 -14.38 -1.97
C MET A 121 29.95 -15.33 -3.07
N ALA A 122 30.29 -16.62 -2.96
CA ALA A 122 29.80 -17.63 -3.91
C ALA A 122 28.28 -17.80 -3.85
N MET A 123 27.69 -17.69 -2.65
CA MET A 123 26.23 -17.74 -2.47
C MET A 123 25.53 -16.52 -3.05
N LEU A 124 26.06 -15.31 -2.82
CA LEU A 124 25.52 -14.08 -3.39
C LEU A 124 25.56 -14.10 -4.92
N GLU A 125 26.69 -14.52 -5.50
CA GLU A 125 26.84 -14.62 -6.94
C GLU A 125 25.95 -15.72 -7.55
N GLY A 126 25.84 -16.88 -6.88
CA GLY A 126 24.92 -17.94 -7.29
C GLY A 126 23.45 -17.53 -7.23
N ALA A 127 23.08 -16.63 -6.31
CA ALA A 127 21.75 -16.05 -6.22
C ALA A 127 21.52 -14.88 -7.19
N ASN A 128 22.52 -14.51 -8.00
CA ASN A 128 22.53 -13.33 -8.87
C ASN A 128 22.26 -12.01 -8.12
N ILE A 129 22.77 -11.93 -6.90
CA ILE A 129 22.68 -10.75 -6.03
C ILE A 129 23.99 -9.98 -6.13
N PHE A 130 23.89 -8.66 -6.07
CA PHE A 130 25.07 -7.82 -6.06
C PHE A 130 25.94 -8.11 -4.83
N THR A 131 27.22 -8.33 -5.07
CA THR A 131 28.18 -8.73 -4.04
C THR A 131 28.77 -7.57 -3.25
N ASP A 132 28.57 -6.30 -3.65
CA ASP A 132 29.15 -5.18 -2.92
C ASP A 132 28.42 -4.91 -1.61
N LYS A 133 29.19 -4.70 -0.54
CA LYS A 133 28.67 -4.33 0.79
C LYS A 133 27.77 -3.08 0.78
N ASN A 134 28.00 -2.16 -0.16
CA ASN A 134 27.24 -0.92 -0.29
C ASN A 134 25.77 -1.15 -0.67
N TRP A 135 25.44 -2.31 -1.24
CA TRP A 135 24.07 -2.68 -1.60
C TRP A 135 23.13 -2.76 -0.41
N PHE A 136 23.65 -2.96 0.80
CA PHE A 136 22.86 -2.80 2.01
C PHE A 136 22.26 -1.39 2.13
N TRP A 137 23.11 -0.36 2.02
CA TRP A 137 22.67 1.03 2.16
C TRP A 137 21.88 1.52 0.96
N ILE A 138 22.24 1.08 -0.25
CA ILE A 138 21.47 1.34 -1.46
C ILE A 138 20.06 0.74 -1.33
N GLY A 139 19.96 -0.48 -0.81
CA GLY A 139 18.67 -1.12 -0.58
C GLY A 139 17.83 -0.42 0.49
N ALA A 140 18.46 -0.03 1.61
CA ALA A 140 17.80 0.74 2.67
C ALA A 140 17.32 2.12 2.17
N ALA A 141 18.16 2.85 1.43
CA ALA A 141 17.82 4.14 0.85
C ALA A 141 16.71 3.99 -0.21
N GLY A 142 16.77 2.95 -1.04
CA GLY A 142 15.72 2.62 -1.99
C GLY A 142 14.36 2.40 -1.30
N LEU A 143 14.33 1.54 -0.27
CA LEU A 143 13.11 1.30 0.52
C LEU A 143 12.55 2.56 1.18
N LEU A 144 13.42 3.42 1.71
CA LEU A 144 13.02 4.72 2.27
C LEU A 144 12.42 5.62 1.17
N GLY A 145 13.05 5.70 0.01
CA GLY A 145 12.56 6.45 -1.15
C GLY A 145 11.18 5.99 -1.61
N PHE A 146 10.98 4.68 -1.73
CA PHE A 146 9.67 4.10 -2.04
C PHE A 146 8.63 4.39 -0.96
N THR A 147 9.02 4.36 0.31
CA THR A 147 8.13 4.71 1.43
C THR A 147 7.62 6.15 1.28
N ILE A 148 8.52 7.10 1.03
CA ILE A 148 8.15 8.51 0.83
C ILE A 148 7.27 8.64 -0.41
N PHE A 149 7.67 8.02 -1.52
CA PHE A 149 6.91 8.03 -2.77
C PHE A 149 5.46 7.55 -2.60
N PHE A 150 5.23 6.41 -1.93
CA PHE A 150 3.87 5.91 -1.72
C PHE A 150 3.05 6.78 -0.75
N ASN A 151 3.69 7.36 0.27
CA ASN A 151 2.99 8.27 1.19
C ASN A 151 2.63 9.60 0.50
N VAL A 152 3.50 10.12 -0.37
CA VAL A 152 3.18 11.29 -1.22
C VAL A 152 2.05 10.93 -2.17
N LEU A 153 2.13 9.80 -2.86
CA LEU A 153 1.07 9.34 -3.76
C LEU A 153 -0.28 9.22 -3.04
N PHE A 154 -0.29 8.67 -1.82
CA PHE A 154 -1.48 8.62 -0.98
C PHE A 154 -2.02 10.02 -0.65
N THR A 155 -1.14 10.96 -0.27
CA THR A 155 -1.52 12.35 0.02
C THR A 155 -2.12 13.02 -1.22
N LEU A 156 -1.49 12.85 -2.39
CA LEU A 156 -2.01 13.35 -3.66
C LEU A 156 -3.36 12.71 -4.01
N CYS A 157 -3.53 11.40 -3.75
CA CYS A 157 -4.83 10.75 -3.92
C CYS A 157 -5.89 11.46 -3.07
N LEU A 158 -5.62 11.76 -1.80
CA LEU A 158 -6.57 12.47 -0.94
C LEU A 158 -6.82 13.92 -1.38
N THR A 159 -5.80 14.62 -1.90
CA THR A 159 -5.92 16.02 -2.34
C THR A 159 -6.69 16.15 -3.66
N TYR A 160 -6.49 15.22 -4.59
CA TYR A 160 -7.10 15.28 -5.93
C TYR A 160 -8.39 14.45 -6.06
N LEU A 161 -8.56 13.37 -5.28
CA LEU A 161 -9.85 12.69 -5.21
C LEU A 161 -10.76 13.44 -4.23
N ASN A 162 -11.95 13.80 -4.71
CA ASN A 162 -13.00 14.37 -3.87
C ASN A 162 -13.24 13.49 -2.62
N PRO A 163 -13.51 14.09 -1.45
CA PRO A 163 -13.74 13.34 -0.21
C PRO A 163 -14.71 12.18 -0.45
N LEU A 164 -14.36 11.02 0.11
CA LEU A 164 -15.11 9.78 -0.01
C LEU A 164 -16.47 9.95 0.66
N GLY A 165 -17.44 10.45 -0.12
CA GLY A 165 -18.80 10.65 0.32
C GLY A 165 -18.98 11.94 1.11
N LYS A 166 -20.14 12.58 0.91
CA LYS A 166 -20.64 13.59 1.84
C LYS A 166 -20.64 12.98 3.25
N PRO A 167 -20.38 13.74 4.32
CA PRO A 167 -20.54 13.26 5.69
C PRO A 167 -22.02 12.93 5.93
N GLN A 168 -22.43 11.73 5.54
CA GLN A 168 -23.79 11.22 5.70
C GLN A 168 -23.70 10.01 6.61
N ALA A 169 -23.42 10.24 7.89
CA ALA A 169 -23.56 9.24 8.95
C ALA A 169 -23.68 9.84 10.35
N VAL A 170 -23.90 11.14 10.48
CA VAL A 170 -24.51 11.70 11.67
C VAL A 170 -25.59 12.59 11.12
N ILE A 171 -26.84 12.09 11.09
CA ILE A 171 -27.99 12.98 11.09
C ILE A 171 -27.68 13.93 12.24
N SER A 172 -27.40 15.20 11.94
CA SER A 172 -27.10 16.19 12.97
C SER A 172 -28.19 16.07 14.02
N GLU A 173 -27.82 15.96 15.29
CA GLU A 173 -28.79 15.88 16.38
C GLU A 173 -29.83 16.99 16.25
N GLU A 174 -29.46 18.13 15.66
CA GLU A 174 -30.34 19.23 15.29
C GLU A 174 -31.47 18.81 14.35
N THR A 175 -31.20 18.12 13.23
CA THR A 175 -32.27 17.68 12.31
C THR A 175 -33.13 16.56 12.89
N ALA A 176 -32.56 15.73 13.77
CA ALA A 176 -33.33 14.72 14.50
C ALA A 176 -34.25 15.35 15.57
N LYS A 177 -33.74 16.35 16.31
CA LYS A 177 -34.51 17.12 17.31
C LYS A 177 -35.57 17.99 16.66
N GLU A 178 -35.27 18.65 15.55
CA GLU A 178 -36.25 19.42 14.76
C GLU A 178 -37.35 18.51 14.18
N ALA A 179 -37.03 17.29 13.73
CA ALA A 179 -38.05 16.36 13.25
C ALA A 179 -38.94 15.81 14.38
N GLU A 180 -38.38 15.63 15.58
CA GLU A 180 -39.11 15.21 16.79
C GLU A 180 -40.03 16.33 17.31
N ASP A 181 -39.56 17.58 17.34
CA ASP A 181 -40.34 18.77 17.68
C ASP A 181 -41.50 19.00 16.69
N ASN A 182 -41.27 18.69 15.41
CA ASN A 182 -42.29 18.76 14.36
C ASN A 182 -43.17 17.49 14.24
N GLY A 183 -43.02 16.51 15.14
CA GLY A 183 -43.87 15.30 15.18
C GLY A 183 -43.73 14.34 14.01
N LEU A 184 -42.62 14.37 13.25
CA LEU A 184 -42.40 13.52 12.08
C LEU A 184 -41.79 12.16 12.47
N PRO A 185 -42.33 11.03 11.97
CA PRO A 185 -41.76 9.70 12.24
C PRO A 185 -40.35 9.57 11.66
N ARG A 186 -39.39 9.01 12.44
CA ARG A 186 -37.97 8.85 12.04
C ARG A 186 -37.74 8.23 10.66
N GLU A 187 -38.64 7.36 10.19
CA GLU A 187 -38.55 6.75 8.85
C GLU A 187 -38.74 7.76 7.69
N THR A 188 -39.51 8.82 7.89
CA THR A 188 -39.77 9.82 6.82
C THR A 188 -38.53 10.68 6.51
N VAL A 189 -37.65 10.88 7.49
CA VAL A 189 -36.40 11.65 7.34
C VAL A 189 -35.37 10.88 6.49
N SER A 190 -35.38 9.55 6.56
CA SER A 190 -34.45 8.70 5.80
C SER A 190 -34.71 8.71 4.29
N ASN A 191 -35.95 8.99 3.86
CA ASN A 191 -36.35 8.94 2.44
C ASN A 191 -36.50 10.32 1.77
N GLY A 192 -36.42 11.42 2.55
CA GLY A 192 -36.65 12.78 2.05
C GLY A 192 -35.52 13.37 1.21
N SER A 193 -34.28 12.85 1.29
CA SER A 193 -33.12 13.44 0.62
C SER A 193 -33.05 13.20 -0.89
N THR A 194 -33.94 12.38 -1.46
CA THR A 194 -33.88 11.99 -2.89
C THR A 194 -34.88 12.73 -3.77
N ARG A 195 -35.72 13.64 -3.25
CA ARG A 195 -36.77 14.27 -4.08
C ARG A 195 -37.02 15.75 -3.76
N ARG A 196 -36.05 16.62 -4.06
CA ARG A 196 -36.35 18.04 -4.27
C ARG A 196 -35.28 18.75 -5.11
N ASN A 197 -35.44 18.71 -6.43
CA ASN A 197 -35.56 19.94 -7.23
C ASN A 197 -35.71 19.58 -8.72
N GLY A 198 -36.89 19.84 -9.26
CA GLY A 198 -37.17 19.67 -10.67
C GLY A 198 -38.66 19.59 -10.98
N SER A 199 -39.41 20.67 -10.76
CA SER A 199 -40.60 20.98 -11.57
C SER A 199 -41.16 22.36 -11.22
N THR A 200 -40.64 23.37 -11.90
CA THR A 200 -41.42 24.54 -12.24
C THR A 200 -42.56 24.08 -13.17
N ARG A 201 -43.80 24.01 -12.71
CA ARG A 201 -44.98 24.03 -13.59
C ARG A 201 -46.25 24.50 -12.88
N ARG A 202 -46.55 25.78 -13.15
CA ARG A 202 -47.85 26.43 -13.40
C ARG A 202 -49.15 25.64 -13.13
N ASN A 203 -50.04 26.40 -12.48
CA ASN A 203 -51.50 26.51 -12.64
C ASN A 203 -52.44 25.49 -11.97
N GLY A 204 -53.35 26.05 -11.17
CA GLY A 204 -54.79 25.78 -11.28
C GLY A 204 -55.49 25.34 -10.00
N SER A 205 -56.08 26.29 -9.25
CA SER A 205 -57.27 26.05 -8.42
C SER A 205 -57.97 27.39 -8.19
N MET A 206 -58.95 27.72 -9.03
CA MET A 206 -60.40 27.57 -8.77
C MET A 206 -60.86 28.32 -7.51
N LYS A 207 -61.30 29.56 -7.73
CA LYS A 207 -62.03 30.37 -6.75
C LYS A 207 -63.53 30.04 -6.87
N SER A 208 -64.12 29.72 -5.74
CA SER A 208 -65.54 29.40 -5.51
C SER A 208 -66.50 30.54 -5.89
N LYS A 209 -67.66 30.13 -6.45
CA LYS A 209 -69.05 30.63 -6.37
C LYS A 209 -69.29 32.10 -5.96
N ASP A 210 -70.14 32.84 -6.68
CA ASP A 210 -71.61 32.89 -6.43
C ASP A 210 -72.35 33.93 -7.33
N GLY A 211 -73.66 33.75 -7.51
CA GLY A 211 -74.67 34.78 -7.88
C GLY A 211 -74.78 35.20 -9.36
N SER A 212 -75.80 34.80 -10.13
CA SER A 212 -77.21 35.26 -10.13
C SER A 212 -77.50 36.43 -11.10
N ASN A 213 -78.30 36.10 -12.12
CA ASN A 213 -79.44 36.83 -12.71
C ASN A 213 -79.28 38.09 -13.59
N ASN A 214 -79.80 37.89 -14.80
CA ASN A 214 -80.82 38.65 -15.54
C ASN A 214 -80.56 40.05 -16.14
N SER A 215 -80.97 40.09 -17.42
CA SER A 215 -81.56 41.19 -18.20
C SER A 215 -80.61 42.15 -18.91
#